data_AF-A0A7R8ZYH6-F1
#
_entry.id   AF-A0A7R8ZYH6-F1
#
_cell.length_a   1.000
_cell.length_b   1.000
_cell.length_c   1.000
_cell.angle_alpha   90.00
_cell.angle_beta   90.00
_cell.angle_gamma   90.00
#
_symmetry.space_group_name_H-M   'P 1'
#
loop_
_entity.id
_entity.type
_entity.pdbx_description
1 polymer ?
#
loop_
_entity_poly.entity_id
_entity_poly.type
_entity_poly.pdbx_seq_one_letter_code
_entity_poly.pdbx_strand_id
1 'polypeptide(L)'
;MGPRSTYIGPEAPTEDLIWQDPIPAVDHDLINENDVASLKAKILNSGLTIGEMVSTAWASASTYRGSDRRGGANGARIRLAPQKDWEAK
;
A
#
# COMPACT_ATOMS: atom_id res chain seq x y z
N MET A 1 14.25 -10.09 -3.51
CA MET A 1 14.10 -8.96 -4.45
C MET A 1 12.86 -8.11 -4.16
N GLY A 2 12.02 -8.48 -3.20
CA GLY A 2 10.76 -7.80 -2.92
C GLY A 2 9.66 -8.26 -3.89
N PRO A 3 8.75 -7.37 -4.33
CA PRO A 3 7.61 -7.73 -5.14
C PRO A 3 8.02 -8.28 -6.51
N ARG A 4 7.17 -9.16 -7.08
CA ARG A 4 7.40 -9.83 -8.37
C ARG A 4 7.65 -8.86 -9.54
N SER A 5 7.10 -7.65 -9.47
CA SER A 5 7.33 -6.58 -10.46
C SER A 5 8.80 -6.18 -10.64
N THR A 6 9.69 -6.58 -9.72
CA THR A 6 11.13 -6.32 -9.79
C THR A 6 11.93 -7.42 -10.49
N TYR A 7 11.30 -8.53 -10.88
CA TYR A 7 11.94 -9.72 -11.44
C TYR A 7 12.00 -9.56 -12.95
N ILE A 8 13.17 -9.80 -13.54
CA ILE A 8 13.43 -9.56 -14.97
C ILE A 8 14.08 -10.83 -15.55
N GLY A 9 13.70 -11.19 -16.77
CA GLY A 9 14.28 -12.30 -17.52
C GLY A 9 13.28 -13.42 -17.83
N PRO A 10 13.63 -14.32 -18.77
CA PRO A 10 12.71 -15.35 -19.27
C PRO A 10 12.41 -16.46 -18.27
N GLU A 11 13.25 -16.62 -17.24
CA GLU A 11 13.09 -17.65 -16.20
C GLU A 11 12.39 -17.11 -14.93
N ALA A 12 11.95 -15.85 -14.94
CA ALA A 12 11.25 -15.27 -13.80
C ALA A 12 9.93 -16.05 -13.54
N PRO A 13 9.62 -16.40 -12.28
CA PRO A 13 8.43 -17.17 -11.96
C PRO A 13 7.16 -16.41 -12.40
N THR A 14 6.26 -17.13 -13.05
CA THR A 14 4.99 -16.58 -13.54
C THR A 14 3.90 -16.63 -12.47
N GLU A 15 4.04 -17.52 -11.49
CA GLU A 15 3.17 -17.64 -10.34
C GLU A 15 3.50 -16.61 -9.25
N ASP A 16 2.48 -16.22 -8.49
CA ASP A 16 2.63 -15.40 -7.30
C ASP A 16 2.94 -16.30 -6.09
N LEU A 17 4.13 -16.13 -5.51
CA LEU A 17 4.54 -16.90 -4.34
C LEU A 17 4.26 -16.11 -3.06
N ILE A 18 3.76 -16.77 -2.01
CA ILE A 18 3.30 -16.09 -0.79
C ILE A 18 4.37 -15.20 -0.13
N TRP A 19 5.63 -15.62 -0.17
CA TRP A 19 6.75 -14.88 0.43
C TRP A 19 7.17 -13.63 -0.36
N GLN A 20 6.63 -13.43 -1.57
CA GLN A 20 6.79 -12.21 -2.37
C GLN A 20 5.81 -11.11 -1.96
N ASP A 21 4.94 -11.38 -0.97
CA ASP A 21 3.86 -10.49 -0.53
C ASP A 21 2.96 -10.03 -1.69
N PRO A 22 2.37 -10.94 -2.48
CA PRO A 22 1.64 -10.59 -3.70
C PRO A 22 0.45 -9.67 -3.41
N ILE A 23 0.13 -8.84 -4.39
CA ILE A 23 -1.00 -7.91 -4.37
C ILE A 23 -1.82 -8.21 -5.63
N PRO A 24 -3.17 -8.27 -5.53
CA PRO A 24 -4.02 -8.48 -6.69
C PRO A 24 -3.71 -7.49 -7.82
N ALA A 25 -3.81 -7.96 -9.06
CA ALA A 25 -3.75 -7.08 -10.21
C ALA A 25 -4.95 -6.11 -10.20
N VAL A 26 -4.75 -4.93 -10.77
CA VAL A 26 -5.83 -3.95 -10.95
C VAL A 26 -6.82 -4.51 -11.96
N ASP A 27 -8.09 -4.59 -11.59
CA ASP A 27 -9.21 -5.12 -12.39
C ASP A 27 -10.27 -4.05 -12.71
N HIS A 28 -9.97 -2.78 -12.42
CA HIS A 28 -10.85 -1.64 -12.60
C HIS A 28 -10.09 -0.43 -13.15
N ASP A 29 -10.82 0.56 -13.68
CA ASP A 29 -10.21 1.81 -14.13
C ASP A 29 -9.60 2.59 -12.96
N LEU A 30 -8.45 3.22 -13.21
CA LEU A 30 -7.80 4.07 -12.23
C LEU A 30 -8.45 5.46 -12.22
N ILE A 31 -8.49 6.04 -11.03
CA ILE A 31 -8.97 7.41 -10.83
C ILE A 31 -8.15 8.41 -11.65
N ASN A 32 -8.83 9.40 -12.24
CA ASN A 32 -8.19 10.50 -12.94
C ASN A 32 -7.99 11.72 -12.02
N GLU A 33 -7.48 12.83 -12.56
CA GLU A 33 -7.19 14.04 -11.78
C GLU A 33 -8.43 14.66 -11.11
N ASN A 34 -9.60 14.59 -11.77
CA ASN A 34 -10.85 15.12 -11.22
C ASN A 34 -11.32 14.26 -10.04
N ASP A 35 -11.21 12.93 -10.16
CA ASP A 35 -11.53 11.99 -9.09
C ASP A 35 -10.62 12.22 -7.88
N VAL A 36 -9.31 12.39 -8.12
CA VAL A 36 -8.32 12.71 -7.07
C VAL A 36 -8.69 14.00 -6.34
N ALA A 37 -9.05 15.07 -7.06
CA ALA A 37 -9.46 16.33 -6.45
C ALA A 37 -10.73 16.17 -5.61
N SER A 38 -11.73 15.45 -6.13
CA SER A 38 -12.99 15.15 -5.43
C SER A 38 -12.76 14.33 -4.15
N LEU A 39 -11.94 13.28 -4.22
CA LEU A 39 -11.63 12.42 -3.08
C LEU A 39 -10.85 13.15 -1.99
N LYS A 40 -9.87 13.99 -2.36
CA LYS A 40 -9.15 14.84 -1.39
C LYS A 40 -10.09 15.76 -0.63
N ALA A 41 -11.02 16.43 -1.33
CA ALA A 41 -12.02 17.27 -0.69
C ALA A 41 -12.93 16.48 0.26
N LYS A 42 -13.37 15.27 -0.14
CA LYS A 42 -14.18 14.38 0.72
C LYS A 42 -13.42 13.95 1.98
N ILE A 43 -12.15 13.57 1.85
CA ILE A 43 -11.31 13.17 2.99
C ILE A 43 -11.12 14.34 3.97
N LEU A 44 -10.83 15.55 3.46
CA LEU A 44 -10.69 16.74 4.31
C LEU A 44 -11.99 17.10 5.06
N ASN A 45 -13.15 16.79 4.48
CA ASN A 45 -14.46 17.03 5.07
C ASN A 45 -15.00 15.82 5.88
N SER A 46 -14.22 14.76 6.07
CA SER A 46 -14.66 13.53 6.75
C SER A 46 -14.76 13.65 8.27
N GLY A 47 -14.29 14.76 8.85
CA GLY A 47 -14.19 14.95 10.29
C GLY A 47 -12.93 14.36 10.93
N LEU A 48 -12.07 13.70 10.15
CA LEU A 48 -10.74 13.28 10.59
C LEU A 48 -9.83 14.48 10.83
N THR A 49 -9.06 14.43 11.90
CA THR A 49 -8.03 15.41 12.18
C THR A 49 -6.85 15.25 11.22
N ILE A 50 -6.10 16.35 11.04
CA ILE A 50 -4.83 16.32 10.28
C ILE A 50 -3.87 15.28 10.88
N GLY A 51 -3.81 15.18 12.21
CA GLY A 51 -2.98 14.19 12.91
C GLY A 51 -3.34 12.76 12.53
N GLU A 52 -4.62 12.39 12.58
CA GLU A 52 -5.06 11.03 12.22
C GLU A 52 -4.75 10.69 10.75
N MET A 53 -4.97 11.63 9.83
CA MET A 53 -4.67 11.43 8.41
C MET A 53 -3.18 11.23 8.17
N VAL A 54 -2.34 12.08 8.78
CA VAL A 54 -0.88 12.01 8.64
C VAL A 54 -0.33 10.75 9.28
N SER A 55 -0.71 10.44 10.53
CA SER A 55 -0.24 9.24 11.24
C SER A 55 -0.66 7.96 10.53
N THR A 56 -1.89 7.88 10.01
CA THR A 56 -2.35 6.69 9.26
C THR A 56 -1.58 6.51 7.96
N ALA A 57 -1.36 7.60 7.21
CA ALA A 57 -0.57 7.54 5.98
C ALA A 57 0.88 7.12 6.27
N TRP A 58 1.48 7.65 7.33
CA TRP A 58 2.83 7.30 7.76
C TRP A 58 2.93 5.85 8.24
N ALA A 59 2.04 5.37 9.11
CA ALA A 59 2.04 4.01 9.61
C ALA A 59 1.93 2.98 8.48
N SER A 60 1.16 3.30 7.42
CA SER A 60 1.07 2.46 6.23
C SER A 60 2.39 2.44 5.41
N ALA A 61 2.96 3.61 5.12
CA ALA A 61 4.11 3.73 4.23
C ALA A 61 5.47 3.39 4.87
N SER A 62 5.63 3.71 6.16
CA SER A 62 6.91 3.58 6.90
C SER A 62 7.39 2.15 7.12
N THR A 63 6.53 1.15 6.83
CA THR A 63 6.90 -0.27 6.88
C THR A 63 7.83 -0.69 5.73
N TYR A 64 7.99 0.16 4.70
CA TYR A 64 8.90 -0.13 3.60
C TYR A 64 10.35 -0.15 4.06
N ARG A 65 11.08 -1.20 3.64
CA ARG A 65 12.52 -1.34 3.91
C ARG A 65 13.28 -1.57 2.61
N GLY A 66 14.19 -0.65 2.31
CA GLY A 66 14.97 -0.68 1.07
C GLY A 66 15.94 -1.86 0.95
N SER A 67 16.26 -2.53 2.06
CA SER A 67 17.18 -3.67 2.10
C SER A 67 16.67 -4.89 1.33
N ASP A 68 15.37 -5.19 1.43
CA ASP A 68 14.74 -6.32 0.71
C ASP A 68 13.50 -5.94 -0.09
N ARG A 69 13.15 -4.64 -0.09
CA ARG A 69 12.02 -4.03 -0.81
C ARG A 69 10.65 -4.57 -0.37
N ARG A 70 10.51 -5.03 0.88
CA ARG A 70 9.23 -5.43 1.48
C ARG A 70 8.58 -4.27 2.24
N GLY A 71 7.28 -4.42 2.53
CA GLY A 71 6.47 -3.41 3.22
C GLY A 71 6.04 -2.26 2.31
N GLY A 72 5.58 -1.17 2.93
CA GLY A 72 5.05 0.02 2.27
C GLY A 72 3.52 0.05 2.18
N ALA A 73 2.99 1.14 1.64
CA ALA A 73 1.56 1.40 1.63
C ALA A 73 0.77 0.57 0.59
N ASN A 74 1.45 0.02 -0.43
CA ASN A 74 0.79 -0.76 -1.47
C ASN A 74 0.19 -2.06 -0.90
N GLY A 75 -1.02 -2.41 -1.34
CA GLY A 75 -1.81 -3.51 -0.78
C GLY A 75 -2.59 -3.16 0.49
N ALA A 76 -2.45 -1.93 1.01
CA ALA A 76 -3.20 -1.43 2.16
C ALA A 76 -3.18 -2.37 3.39
N ARG A 77 -2.02 -3.00 3.65
CA ARG A 77 -1.86 -4.03 4.70
C ARG A 77 -2.03 -3.48 6.12
N ILE A 78 -2.01 -2.17 6.31
CA ILE A 78 -2.27 -1.50 7.60
C ILE A 78 -3.61 -1.92 8.23
N ARG A 79 -4.61 -2.31 7.42
CA ARG A 79 -5.91 -2.79 7.91
C ARG A 79 -5.97 -4.29 8.20
N LEU A 80 -4.91 -5.03 7.89
CA LEU A 80 -4.82 -6.49 8.01
C LEU A 80 -3.93 -6.88 9.20
N ALA A 81 -4.09 -8.11 9.67
CA ALA A 81 -3.15 -8.65 10.65
C ALA A 81 -1.76 -8.87 10.01
N PRO A 82 -0.66 -8.67 10.76
CA PRO A 82 -0.64 -8.19 12.15
C PRO A 82 -0.66 -6.66 12.30
N GLN A 83 -0.53 -5.88 11.21
CA GLN A 83 -0.30 -4.43 11.29
C GLN A 83 -1.42 -3.65 11.97
N LYS A 84 -2.69 -4.07 11.79
CA LYS A 84 -3.84 -3.42 12.44
C LYS A 84 -3.77 -3.45 13.98
N ASP A 85 -3.03 -4.43 14.52
CA ASP A 85 -2.92 -4.75 15.95
C ASP A 85 -1.57 -4.30 16.56
N TRP A 86 -0.70 -3.63 15.78
CA TRP A 86 0.56 -3.11 16.32
C TRP A 86 0.33 -1.96 17.32
N GLU A 87 1.12 -1.95 18.40
CA GLU A 87 1.08 -0.90 19.43
C GLU A 87 1.67 0.43 18.94
N ALA A 88 2.64 0.37 18.02
CA ALA A 88 3.17 1.54 17.35
C ALA A 88 2.14 2.07 16.34
N LYS A 89 1.29 2.99 16.79
CA LYS A 89 0.36 3.79 15.97
C LYS A 89 0.68 5.27 16.10
#